data_AF-A0A453NJZ9-F1
#
_entry.id   AF-A0A453NJZ9-F1
#
_cell.length_a   1.000
_cell.length_b   1.000
_cell.length_c   1.000
_cell.angle_alpha   90.00
_cell.angle_beta   90.00
_cell.angle_gamma   90.00
#
_symmetry.space_group_name_H-M   'P 1'
#
loop_
_entity.id
_entity.type
_entity.pdbx_description
1 polymer ?
#
loop_
_entity_poly.entity_id
_entity_poly.type
_entity_poly.pdbx_seq_one_letter_code
_entity_poly.pdbx_strand_id
1 'polypeptide(L)'
;MGMRVPGWVGGLVEESFFVGCEAHESRRKNEKNIFCLACCTSICPHCGPAHRHHPLLQVRRYVYNDVVRLGDLEKLIDCSYVQVINLITRYICVVLLIYLS
;
A
#
# COMPACT_ATOMS: atom_id res chain seq x y z
N MET A 1 -0.92 4.14 -26.60
CA MET A 1 -1.94 4.28 -25.53
C MET A 1 -1.20 4.57 -24.25
N GLY A 2 -1.30 5.80 -23.73
CA GLY A 2 -0.62 6.15 -22.48
C GLY A 2 -1.17 5.33 -21.33
N MET A 3 -0.30 4.68 -20.56
CA MET A 3 -0.67 4.03 -19.31
C MET A 3 -1.23 5.12 -18.39
N ARG A 4 -2.53 5.11 -18.14
CA ARG A 4 -3.11 5.97 -17.11
C ARG A 4 -2.71 5.35 -15.78
N VAL A 5 -1.75 5.97 -15.11
CA VAL A 5 -1.37 5.60 -13.75
C VAL A 5 -2.64 5.62 -12.90
N PRO A 6 -2.97 4.52 -12.20
CA PRO A 6 -4.13 4.50 -11.34
C PRO A 6 -4.00 5.58 -10.26
N GLY A 7 -5.04 6.40 -10.06
CA GLY A 7 -4.97 7.53 -9.11
C GLY A 7 -4.63 7.14 -7.67
N TRP A 8 -4.83 5.87 -7.31
CA TRP A 8 -4.45 5.33 -6.01
C TRP A 8 -2.93 5.19 -5.83
N VAL A 9 -2.13 5.11 -6.91
CA VAL A 9 -0.65 5.02 -6.81
C VAL A 9 -0.08 6.29 -6.21
N GLY A 10 -0.57 7.46 -6.63
CA GLY A 10 -0.17 8.74 -6.03
C GLY A 10 -0.49 8.80 -4.55
N GLY A 11 -1.73 8.46 -4.18
CA GLY A 11 -2.14 8.42 -2.76
C GLY A 11 -1.33 7.42 -1.93
N LEU A 12 -0.94 6.27 -2.51
CA LEU A 12 -0.11 5.28 -1.81
C LEU A 12 1.29 5.82 -1.50
N VAL A 13 1.85 6.67 -2.35
CA VAL A 13 3.18 7.27 -2.19
C VAL A 13 3.16 8.44 -1.20
N GLU A 14 2.11 9.25 -1.24
CA GLU A 14 1.98 10.43 -0.38
C GLU A 14 1.53 10.09 1.05
N GLU A 15 0.87 8.95 1.24
CA GLU A 15 0.40 8.51 2.54
C GLU A 15 1.54 8.15 3.50
N SER A 16 1.33 8.48 4.77
CA SER A 16 2.24 8.13 5.86
C SER A 16 1.74 6.88 6.57
N PHE A 17 2.49 5.78 6.42
CA PHE A 17 2.17 4.52 7.11
C PHE A 17 2.82 4.45 8.49
N PHE A 18 2.27 3.56 9.32
CA PHE A 18 2.70 3.30 10.70
C PHE A 18 2.52 4.50 11.64
N VAL A 19 1.66 5.45 11.27
CA VAL A 19 1.18 6.52 12.14
C VAL A 19 -0.08 6.06 12.90
N GLY A 20 -0.35 6.65 14.06
CA GLY A 20 -1.54 6.35 14.84
C GLY A 20 -2.83 6.73 14.10
N CYS A 21 -3.86 5.90 14.19
CA CYS A 21 -5.19 6.25 13.71
C CYS A 21 -5.91 7.13 14.74
N GLU A 22 -6.21 8.37 14.37
CA GLU A 22 -6.93 9.35 15.21
C GLU A 22 -8.30 8.83 15.67
N ALA A 23 -9.06 8.19 14.77
CA ALA A 23 -10.37 7.62 15.10
C ALA A 23 -10.30 6.44 16.09
N HIS A 24 -9.13 5.81 16.25
CA HIS A 24 -8.93 4.63 17.09
C HIS A 24 -7.73 4.79 18.03
N GLU A 25 -7.45 6.01 18.49
CA GLU A 25 -6.27 6.33 19.29
C GLU A 25 -6.15 5.47 20.56
N SER A 26 -7.28 5.22 21.23
CA SER A 26 -7.37 4.45 22.47
C SER A 26 -7.25 2.93 22.28
N ARG A 27 -7.23 2.42 21.04
CA ARG A 27 -7.16 0.98 20.77
C ARG A 27 -5.73 0.52 20.56
N ARG A 28 -5.40 -0.65 21.10
CA ARG A 28 -4.14 -1.33 20.77
C ARG A 28 -4.13 -1.69 19.27
N LYS A 29 -2.95 -1.65 18.65
CA LYS A 29 -2.74 -1.91 17.21
C LYS A 29 -3.55 -0.97 16.30
N ASN A 30 -3.51 0.32 16.61
CA ASN A 30 -4.17 1.39 15.85
C ASN A 30 -3.28 2.02 14.78
N GLU A 31 -2.09 1.49 14.54
CA GLU A 31 -1.20 1.97 13.48
C GLU A 31 -1.84 1.77 12.11
N LYS A 32 -1.74 2.79 11.26
CA LYS A 32 -2.22 2.75 9.88
C LYS A 32 -1.24 1.96 9.01
N ASN A 33 -1.55 0.71 8.73
CA ASN A 33 -0.70 -0.19 7.93
C ASN A 33 -1.46 -0.85 6.76
N ILE A 34 -2.64 -0.33 6.44
CA ILE A 34 -3.46 -0.78 5.32
C ILE A 34 -3.75 0.45 4.47
N PHE A 35 -3.58 0.35 3.17
CA PHE A 35 -4.00 1.39 2.22
C PHE A 35 -5.31 0.96 1.56
N CYS A 36 -6.30 1.83 1.57
CA CYS A 36 -7.57 1.61 0.90
C CYS A 36 -7.54 2.25 -0.49
N LEU A 37 -7.49 1.45 -1.55
CA LEU A 37 -7.35 1.94 -2.92
C LEU A 37 -8.56 2.76 -3.39
N ALA A 38 -9.77 2.42 -2.93
CA ALA A 38 -10.98 3.18 -3.28
C ALA A 38 -11.07 4.55 -2.58
N CYS A 39 -10.46 4.67 -1.39
CA CYS A 39 -10.48 5.90 -0.61
C CYS A 39 -9.18 6.70 -0.74
N CYS A 40 -8.19 6.14 -1.42
CA CYS A 40 -6.83 6.67 -1.53
C CYS A 40 -6.26 7.12 -0.18
N THR A 41 -6.45 6.33 0.88
CA THR A 41 -5.99 6.72 2.23
C THR A 41 -5.49 5.54 3.07
N SER A 42 -4.62 5.85 4.04
CA SER A 42 -4.11 4.90 5.02
C SER A 42 -5.10 4.71 6.18
N ILE A 43 -5.28 3.45 6.59
CA ILE A 43 -6.21 3.02 7.63
C ILE A 43 -5.56 2.00 8.56
N CYS A 44 -6.07 1.89 9.79
CA CYS A 44 -5.67 0.85 10.73
C CYS A 44 -6.57 -0.40 10.60
N PRO A 45 -6.19 -1.54 11.21
CA PRO A 45 -7.00 -2.76 11.20
C PRO A 45 -8.42 -2.59 11.74
N HIS A 46 -8.64 -1.65 12.67
CA HIS A 46 -9.97 -1.35 13.21
C HIS A 46 -10.88 -0.59 12.25
N CYS A 47 -10.31 0.13 11.27
CA CYS A 47 -11.09 0.73 10.18
C CYS A 47 -11.49 -0.32 9.13
N GLY A 48 -10.77 -1.44 9.05
CA GLY A 48 -10.99 -2.51 8.06
C GLY A 48 -12.46 -2.94 7.88
N PRO A 49 -13.24 -3.16 8.96
CA PRO A 49 -14.67 -3.50 8.85
C PRO A 49 -15.51 -2.47 8.08
N ALA A 50 -15.21 -1.18 8.20
CA ALA A 50 -15.90 -0.12 7.45
C ALA A 50 -15.48 -0.10 5.97
N HIS A 51 -14.27 -0.60 5.66
CA HIS A 51 -13.72 -0.69 4.31
C HIS A 51 -13.78 -2.11 3.72
N ARG A 52 -14.62 -3.00 4.26
CA ARG A 52 -14.67 -4.44 3.87
C ARG A 52 -14.99 -4.70 2.40
N HIS A 53 -15.60 -3.74 1.72
CA HIS A 53 -15.96 -3.82 0.30
C HIS A 53 -14.97 -3.09 -0.61
N HIS A 54 -13.92 -2.47 -0.04
CA HIS A 54 -12.92 -1.75 -0.81
C HIS A 54 -11.71 -2.66 -1.08
N PRO A 55 -10.97 -2.43 -2.18
CA PRO A 55 -9.68 -3.05 -2.38
C PRO A 55 -8.69 -2.48 -1.35
N LEU A 56 -8.13 -3.38 -0.53
CA LEU A 56 -7.20 -3.05 0.54
C LEU A 56 -5.82 -3.64 0.24
N LEU A 57 -4.77 -2.84 0.46
CA LEU A 57 -3.39 -3.26 0.31
C LEU A 57 -2.67 -3.19 1.66
N GLN A 58 -2.09 -4.30 2.08
CA GLN A 58 -1.33 -4.33 3.33
C GLN A 58 0.09 -3.79 3.10
N VAL A 59 0.42 -2.71 3.79
CA VAL A 59 1.77 -2.13 3.81
C VAL A 59 2.54 -2.70 5.00
N ARG A 60 3.78 -3.09 4.75
CA ARG A 60 4.69 -3.66 5.74
C ARG A 60 5.94 -2.82 5.79
N ARG A 61 6.60 -2.76 6.94
CA ARG A 61 7.89 -2.09 7.06
C ARG A 61 8.99 -3.13 6.96
N TYR A 62 9.87 -2.99 5.97
CA TYR A 62 11.09 -3.78 5.87
C TYR A 62 12.29 -2.87 6.05
N VAL A 63 12.98 -3.05 7.18
CA VAL A 63 14.07 -2.18 7.63
C VAL A 63 13.55 -0.74 7.80
N TYR A 64 13.81 0.17 6.85
CA TYR A 64 13.35 1.56 6.88
C TYR A 64 12.35 1.90 5.78
N ASN A 65 11.99 0.93 4.94
CA ASN A 65 11.15 1.17 3.76
C ASN A 65 9.76 0.57 3.94
N ASP A 66 8.77 1.29 3.42
CA ASP A 66 7.41 0.80 3.29
C ASP A 66 7.32 -0.06 2.03
N VAL A 67 6.90 -1.31 2.23
CA VAL A 67 6.87 -2.34 1.20
C VAL A 67 5.51 -3.02 1.14
N VAL A 68 5.14 -3.44 -0.06
CA VAL A 68 3.91 -4.18 -0.36
C VAL A 68 4.29 -5.55 -0.92
N ARG A 69 3.46 -6.57 -0.68
CA ARG A 69 3.72 -7.89 -1.25
C ARG A 69 3.43 -7.88 -2.74
N LEU A 70 4.35 -8.44 -3.53
CA LEU A 70 4.18 -8.55 -4.98
C LEU A 70 2.86 -9.25 -5.35
N GLY A 71 2.55 -10.38 -4.70
CA GLY A 71 1.31 -11.11 -4.99
C GLY A 71 0.00 -10.41 -4.60
N ASP A 72 0.05 -9.37 -3.77
CA ASP A 72 -1.13 -8.53 -3.51
C ASP A 72 -1.26 -7.43 -4.57
N LEU A 73 -0.12 -6.96 -5.09
CA LEU A 73 -0.05 -5.95 -6.14
C LEU A 73 -0.37 -6.52 -7.54
N GLU A 74 0.07 -7.74 -7.85
CA GLU A 74 -0.23 -8.44 -9.11
C GLU A 74 -1.75 -8.63 -9.35
N LYS A 75 -2.54 -8.61 -8.28
CA LYS A 75 -4.01 -8.66 -8.37
C LYS A 75 -4.62 -7.32 -8.79
N LEU A 76 -3.83 -6.24 -8.72
CA LEU A 76 -4.28 -4.85 -8.89
C LEU A 76 -3.71 -4.21 -10.14
N ILE A 77 -2.45 -4.52 -10.51
CA ILE A 77 -1.77 -4.03 -11.71
C ILE A 77 -0.92 -5.11 -12.37
N ASP A 78 -0.64 -4.93 -13.66
CA ASP A 78 0.31 -5.78 -14.38
C ASP A 78 1.75 -5.45 -13.95
N CYS A 79 2.33 -6.34 -13.14
CA CYS A 79 3.69 -6.20 -12.64
C CYS A 79 4.77 -6.75 -13.60
N SER A 80 4.42 -7.12 -14.84
CA SER A 80 5.36 -7.78 -15.77
C SER A 80 6.61 -6.94 -16.11
N TYR A 81 6.52 -5.61 -15.98
CA TYR A 81 7.63 -4.68 -16.24
C TYR A 81 8.40 -4.25 -14.98
N VAL A 82 7.98 -4.71 -13.80
CA VAL A 82 8.66 -4.42 -12.52
C VAL A 82 10.01 -5.12 -12.52
N GLN A 83 11.07 -4.39 -12.90
CA GLN A 83 12.44 -4.86 -12.70
C GLN A 83 12.70 -4.92 -11.19
N VAL A 84 12.55 -6.11 -10.63
CA VAL A 84 12.87 -6.43 -9.25
C VAL A 84 14.40 -6.39 -9.10
N ILE A 85 14.97 -5.19 -8.99
CA ILE A 85 16.43 -4.97 -8.84
C ILE A 85 16.96 -5.56 -7.51
N ASN A 86 16.10 -6.08 -6.63
CA ASN A 86 16.50 -6.90 -5.49
C ASN A 86 15.76 -8.24 -5.48
N LEU A 87 16.29 -9.20 -6.24
CA LEU A 87 15.81 -10.58 -6.43
C LEU A 87 15.68 -11.44 -5.15
N ILE A 88 15.84 -10.87 -3.95
CA ILE A 88 15.98 -11.63 -2.69
C ILE A 88 14.71 -11.58 -1.82
N THR A 89 13.74 -10.70 -2.07
CA THR A 89 12.57 -10.60 -1.20
C THR A 89 11.28 -10.39 -1.99
N ARG A 90 10.23 -11.18 -1.68
CA ARG A 90 8.88 -11.18 -2.30
C ARG A 90 8.08 -9.86 -2.10
N TYR A 91 8.73 -8.72 -1.98
CA TYR A 91 8.16 -7.42 -1.63
C TYR A 91 8.64 -6.34 -2.60
N ILE A 92 7.74 -5.42 -2.95
CA ILE A 92 8.03 -4.22 -3.74
C ILE A 92 8.02 -3.02 -2.79
N CYS A 93 9.04 -2.16 -2.88
CA CYS A 93 9.05 -0.88 -2.18
C CYS A 93 8.01 0.07 -2.79
N VAL A 94 7.24 0.77 -1.96
CA VAL A 94 6.21 1.73 -2.44
C VAL A 94 6.82 2.78 -3.39
N VAL A 95 8.04 3.22 -3.12
CA VAL A 95 8.78 4.18 -3.97
C VAL A 95 9.14 3.61 -5.35
N LEU A 96 9.41 2.29 -5.45
CA LEU A 96 9.74 1.66 -6.73
C LEU A 96 8.54 1.63 -7.68
N LEU A 97 7.29 1.68 -7.18
CA LEU A 97 6.09 1.71 -8.02
C LEU A 97 6.04 2.92 -8.97
N ILE A 98 6.66 4.03 -8.60
CA ILE A 98 6.70 5.27 -9.41
C ILE A 98 7.51 5.08 -10.69
N TYR A 99 8.63 4.35 -10.61
CA TYR A 99 9.51 4.13 -11.76
C TYR A 99 8.95 3.13 -12.78
N LEU A 100 7.81 2.52 -12.47
CA LEU A 100 7.18 1.44 -13.22
C LEU A 100 5.80 1.83 -13.77
N SER A 101 5.35 3.06 -13.48
CA SER A 101 4.03 3.60 -13.85
C SER A 101 4.14 4.62 -14.99
#